data_AF-A0A7L7VY53-F1
#
_entry.id   AF-A0A7L7VY53-F1
#
_cell.length_a   1.000
_cell.length_b   1.000
_cell.length_c   1.000
_cell.angle_alpha   90.00
_cell.angle_beta   90.00
_cell.angle_gamma   90.00
#
_symmetry.space_group_name_H-M   'P 1'
#
loop_
_entity.id
_entity.type
_entity.pdbx_description
1 polymer ?
#
loop_
_entity_poly.entity_id
_entity_poly.type
_entity_poly.pdbx_seq_one_letter_code
_entity_poly.pdbx_strand_id
1 'polypeptide(L)'
;MGDTHTQSGPPRAKGSLLLKNAVSGVAAAFTLQRLLLAAKAALAAGLAFAIAPLMPGPAAEYPYYAPLGALVSMYHNVAGSVRQGFQALVGLAIGIGLAFALVSISDPSPVSVAVFMGLGILLGGLPRIGSGSDWIPTAALLVLLVGGSNADDFSFGYLIQMGAGVAVGIAVNFLIFPPLHFSAAADSLGELRLALGKQLTDMGAALTEKWPPEHEDWSRRSDELSEAARTVRHLVQEADASRRANPRRRLHPRDVDLDYRNLRDLERVTFHIQDMTEVLSDVIWSEDVPYTVPFQDSAPLAAAMNAAGELLASFHGEDTAEQKRLYAAAESAVEACMAATSQRDQEDAAVTASESILLSLHRILRAVRPAA
;
A
#
# COMPACT_ATOMS: atom_id res chain seq x y z
N MET A 1 -61.67 -5.40 1.41
CA MET A 1 -61.16 -4.51 2.48
C MET A 1 -60.58 -5.42 3.55
N GLY A 2 -59.29 -5.63 3.70
CA GLY A 2 -58.12 -4.89 3.22
C GLY A 2 -57.30 -4.46 4.43
N ASP A 3 -56.70 -5.41 5.14
CA ASP A 3 -55.79 -5.11 6.26
C ASP A 3 -54.37 -5.52 5.89
N THR A 4 -53.52 -4.51 5.97
CA THR A 4 -52.17 -4.41 5.43
C THR A 4 -51.15 -5.13 6.29
N HIS A 5 -50.46 -6.10 5.69
CA HIS A 5 -49.15 -6.56 6.14
C HIS A 5 -48.15 -5.40 6.12
N THR A 6 -47.70 -4.96 7.29
CA THR A 6 -46.51 -4.13 7.42
C THR A 6 -45.29 -5.05 7.47
N GLN A 7 -44.62 -5.20 6.32
CA GLN A 7 -43.30 -5.81 6.24
C GLN A 7 -42.28 -4.87 6.89
N SER A 8 -41.72 -5.28 8.02
CA SER A 8 -40.49 -4.71 8.58
C SER A 8 -39.30 -5.21 7.76
N GLY A 9 -38.72 -4.33 6.93
CA GLY A 9 -37.45 -4.59 6.25
C GLY A 9 -36.27 -4.57 7.23
N PRO A 10 -35.19 -5.33 6.97
CA PRO A 10 -34.05 -5.43 7.90
C PRO A 10 -33.23 -4.12 7.92
N PRO A 11 -32.63 -3.74 9.06
CA PRO A 11 -31.75 -2.58 9.15
C PRO A 11 -30.37 -2.92 8.55
N ARG A 12 -30.25 -2.87 7.23
CA ARG A 12 -28.95 -2.75 6.57
C ARG A 12 -28.45 -1.31 6.69
N ALA A 13 -27.13 -1.16 6.86
CA ALA A 13 -26.33 0.05 6.54
C ALA A 13 -25.84 0.92 7.72
N LYS A 14 -24.98 0.36 8.58
CA LYS A 14 -23.93 1.17 9.26
C LYS A 14 -22.52 0.64 9.03
N GLY A 15 -22.30 -0.67 9.00
CA GLY A 15 -20.98 -1.28 8.73
C GLY A 15 -20.42 -0.95 7.33
N SER A 16 -21.28 -0.90 6.31
CA SER A 16 -20.87 -0.61 4.93
C SER A 16 -20.47 0.84 4.68
N LEU A 17 -20.82 1.77 5.57
CA LEU A 17 -20.48 3.19 5.42
C LEU A 17 -19.03 3.47 5.81
N LEU A 18 -18.50 2.81 6.84
CA LEU A 18 -17.10 2.97 7.25
C LEU A 18 -16.13 2.37 6.23
N LEU A 19 -16.45 1.19 5.68
CA LEU A 19 -15.68 0.60 4.57
C LEU A 19 -15.80 1.40 3.27
N LYS A 20 -16.98 1.94 2.93
CA LYS A 20 -17.10 2.87 1.80
C LYS A 20 -16.30 4.15 2.01
N ASN A 21 -16.19 4.63 3.25
CA ASN A 21 -15.37 5.79 3.59
C ASN A 21 -13.87 5.47 3.52
N ALA A 22 -13.45 4.26 3.93
CA ALA A 22 -12.06 3.80 3.78
C ALA A 22 -11.69 3.58 2.30
N VAL A 23 -12.53 2.89 1.53
CA VAL A 23 -12.34 2.67 0.08
C VAL A 23 -12.39 3.98 -0.70
N SER A 24 -13.25 4.93 -0.32
CA SER A 24 -13.28 6.26 -0.95
C SER A 24 -12.12 7.14 -0.52
N GLY A 25 -11.62 7.03 0.71
CA GLY A 25 -10.38 7.66 1.18
C GLY A 25 -9.16 7.16 0.41
N VAL A 26 -9.07 5.85 0.19
CA VAL A 26 -8.02 5.22 -0.64
C VAL A 26 -8.14 5.69 -2.10
N ALA A 27 -9.34 5.70 -2.68
CA ALA A 27 -9.55 6.19 -4.04
C ALA A 27 -9.21 7.69 -4.18
N ALA A 28 -9.53 8.52 -3.19
CA ALA A 28 -9.19 9.94 -3.15
C ALA A 28 -7.67 10.17 -2.98
N ALA A 29 -6.99 9.34 -2.20
CA ALA A 29 -5.54 9.36 -2.10
C ALA A 29 -4.88 9.00 -3.44
N PHE A 30 -5.40 7.98 -4.14
CA PHE A 30 -4.93 7.58 -5.47
C PHE A 30 -5.14 8.68 -6.53
N THR A 31 -6.26 9.40 -6.51
CA THR A 31 -6.50 10.51 -7.46
C THR A 31 -5.58 11.69 -7.19
N LEU A 32 -5.37 12.06 -5.91
CA LEU A 32 -4.44 13.12 -5.54
C LEU A 32 -2.99 12.78 -5.94
N GLN A 33 -2.57 11.52 -5.76
CA GLN A 33 -1.26 11.05 -6.17
C GLN A 33 -1.05 11.14 -7.69
N ARG A 34 -2.04 10.70 -8.48
CA ARG A 34 -1.98 10.83 -9.95
C ARG A 34 -1.93 12.29 -10.39
N LEU A 35 -2.68 13.16 -9.72
CA LEU A 35 -2.71 14.59 -10.03
C LEU A 35 -1.37 15.26 -9.71
N LEU A 36 -0.74 14.87 -8.61
CA LEU A 36 0.60 15.34 -8.24
C LEU A 36 1.67 14.83 -9.20
N LEU A 37 1.61 13.56 -9.61
CA LEU A 37 2.52 13.02 -10.62
C LEU A 37 2.36 13.77 -11.95
N ALA A 38 1.12 14.00 -12.38
CA ALA A 38 0.82 14.76 -13.59
C ALA A 38 1.34 16.20 -13.51
N ALA A 39 1.15 16.88 -12.38
CA ALA A 39 1.66 18.24 -12.16
C ALA A 39 3.19 18.30 -12.19
N LYS A 40 3.88 17.33 -11.57
CA LYS A 40 5.35 17.23 -11.63
C LYS A 40 5.85 16.95 -13.04
N ALA A 41 5.19 16.04 -13.76
CA ALA A 41 5.54 15.72 -15.14
C ALA A 41 5.37 16.95 -16.04
N ALA A 42 4.26 17.68 -15.91
CA ALA A 42 4.01 18.91 -16.64
C ALA A 42 5.06 19.99 -16.34
N LEU A 43 5.40 20.19 -15.06
CA LEU A 43 6.43 21.14 -14.65
C LEU A 43 7.82 20.74 -15.17
N ALA A 44 8.18 19.46 -15.06
CA ALA A 44 9.45 18.95 -15.58
C ALA A 44 9.55 19.11 -17.09
N ALA A 45 8.50 18.75 -17.83
CA ALA A 45 8.44 18.91 -19.27
C ALA A 45 8.55 20.40 -19.68
N GLY A 46 7.84 21.29 -18.99
CA GLY A 46 7.89 22.73 -19.24
C GLY A 46 9.28 23.33 -18.97
N LEU A 47 9.90 22.97 -17.84
CA LEU A 47 11.28 23.41 -17.52
C LEU A 47 12.30 22.85 -18.52
N ALA A 48 12.16 21.58 -18.89
CA ALA A 48 13.05 20.96 -19.87
C ALA A 48 12.93 21.65 -21.24
N PHE A 49 11.71 21.97 -21.68
CA PHE A 49 11.50 22.72 -22.92
C PHE A 49 12.07 24.13 -22.86
N ALA A 50 11.98 24.81 -21.71
CA ALA A 50 12.53 26.15 -21.54
C ALA A 50 14.06 26.17 -21.57
N ILE A 51 14.71 25.11 -21.06
CA ILE A 51 16.17 24.97 -21.04
C ILE A 51 16.70 24.50 -22.40
N ALA A 52 15.91 23.75 -23.17
CA ALA A 52 16.36 23.11 -24.40
C ALA A 52 17.01 24.05 -25.44
N PRO A 53 16.49 25.27 -25.71
CA PRO A 53 17.11 26.21 -26.65
C PRO A 53 18.44 26.80 -26.17
N LEU A 54 18.76 26.69 -24.89
CA LEU A 54 20.02 27.19 -24.30
C LEU A 54 21.18 26.19 -24.46
N MET A 55 20.92 25.01 -25.02
CA MET A 55 21.93 23.98 -25.22
C MET A 55 22.88 24.34 -26.38
N PRO A 56 24.16 23.95 -26.30
CA PRO A 56 25.15 24.29 -27.32
C PRO A 56 24.98 23.46 -28.59
N GLY A 57 25.34 24.06 -29.73
CA GLY A 57 25.49 23.37 -31.01
C GLY A 57 24.17 22.90 -31.64
N PRO A 58 24.21 21.84 -32.48
CA PRO A 58 23.03 21.33 -33.21
C PRO A 58 21.89 20.88 -32.29
N ALA A 59 22.17 20.63 -31.02
CA ALA A 59 21.16 20.23 -30.04
C ALA A 59 20.06 21.27 -29.88
N ALA A 60 20.36 22.57 -29.99
CA ALA A 60 19.38 23.65 -29.86
C ALA A 60 18.26 23.57 -30.90
N GLU A 61 18.52 22.94 -32.06
CA GLU A 61 17.56 22.81 -33.17
C GLU A 61 16.49 21.73 -32.89
N TYR A 62 16.70 20.88 -31.88
CA TYR A 62 15.81 19.77 -31.55
C TYR A 62 15.22 19.85 -30.12
N PRO A 63 14.61 20.97 -29.71
CA PRO A 63 14.24 21.21 -28.32
C PRO A 63 13.13 20.28 -27.79
N TYR A 64 12.36 19.67 -28.69
CA TYR A 64 11.21 18.82 -28.38
C TYR A 64 11.59 17.51 -27.67
N TYR A 65 12.86 17.08 -27.72
CA TYR A 65 13.33 15.87 -27.07
C TYR A 65 13.64 16.05 -25.58
N ALA A 66 13.87 17.27 -25.10
CA ALA A 66 14.09 17.49 -23.67
C ALA A 66 12.83 17.23 -22.82
N PRO A 67 11.63 17.70 -23.21
CA PRO A 67 10.40 17.30 -22.52
C PRO A 67 10.18 15.78 -22.53
N LEU A 68 10.54 15.12 -23.62
CA LEU A 68 10.44 13.67 -23.75
C LEU A 68 11.36 12.98 -22.75
N GLY A 69 12.62 13.41 -22.64
CA GLY A 69 13.56 12.90 -21.63
C GLY A 69 13.09 13.12 -20.20
N ALA A 70 12.50 14.29 -19.92
CA ALA A 70 11.94 14.60 -18.61
C ALA A 70 10.78 13.67 -18.24
N LEU A 71 9.86 13.43 -19.18
CA LEU A 71 8.73 12.51 -18.98
C LEU A 71 9.20 11.07 -18.77
N VAL A 72 10.16 10.62 -19.57
CA VAL A 72 10.71 9.26 -19.50
C VAL A 72 11.41 8.99 -18.18
N SER A 73 12.07 10.00 -17.61
CA SER A 73 12.68 9.89 -16.29
C SER A 73 11.66 9.95 -15.14
N MET A 74 10.40 10.31 -15.39
CA MET A 74 9.43 10.54 -14.32
C MET A 74 8.93 9.19 -13.76
N TYR A 75 9.37 8.86 -12.55
CA TYR A 75 8.96 7.65 -11.85
C TYR A 75 8.51 7.94 -10.43
N HIS A 76 7.85 6.96 -9.78
CA HIS A 76 7.25 7.13 -8.45
C HIS A 76 8.28 7.43 -7.34
N ASN A 77 9.57 7.12 -7.56
CA ASN A 77 10.66 7.49 -6.67
C ASN A 77 11.91 7.97 -7.45
N VAL A 78 12.82 8.64 -6.75
CA VAL A 78 14.00 9.27 -7.36
C VAL A 78 14.99 8.24 -7.90
N ALA A 79 15.30 7.16 -7.17
CA ALA A 79 16.23 6.15 -7.66
C ALA A 79 15.70 5.41 -8.90
N GLY A 80 14.39 5.13 -8.94
CA GLY A 80 13.71 4.57 -10.09
C GLY A 80 13.70 5.57 -11.26
N SER A 81 13.52 6.86 -11.00
CA SER A 81 13.66 7.91 -12.01
C SER A 81 15.05 7.96 -12.62
N VAL A 82 16.08 7.87 -11.78
CA VAL A 82 17.49 7.81 -12.20
C VAL A 82 17.76 6.54 -13.00
N ARG A 83 17.33 5.38 -12.50
CA ARG A 83 17.50 4.08 -13.17
C ARG A 83 16.79 4.06 -14.52
N GLN A 84 15.53 4.48 -14.57
CA GLN A 84 14.71 4.50 -15.78
C GLN A 84 15.27 5.50 -16.79
N GLY A 85 15.64 6.71 -16.35
CA GLY A 85 16.28 7.71 -17.19
C GLY A 85 17.60 7.19 -17.77
N PHE A 86 18.46 6.58 -16.94
CA PHE A 86 19.72 6.01 -17.41
C PHE A 86 19.51 4.84 -18.39
N GLN A 87 18.60 3.91 -18.08
CA GLN A 87 18.27 2.80 -18.96
C GLN A 87 17.70 3.29 -20.30
N ALA A 88 16.84 4.31 -20.29
CA ALA A 88 16.33 4.94 -21.50
C ALA A 88 17.44 5.60 -22.33
N LEU A 89 18.37 6.32 -21.71
CA LEU A 89 19.52 6.92 -22.42
C LEU A 89 20.46 5.86 -23.02
N VAL A 90 20.69 4.75 -22.30
CA VAL A 90 21.47 3.62 -22.83
C VAL A 90 20.75 2.96 -24.01
N GLY A 91 19.44 2.71 -23.88
CA GLY A 91 18.63 2.16 -24.97
C GLY A 91 18.60 3.07 -26.19
N LEU A 92 18.45 4.37 -25.97
CA LEU A 92 18.55 5.39 -27.01
C LEU A 92 19.91 5.37 -27.71
N ALA A 93 21.02 5.34 -26.96
CA ALA A 93 22.37 5.29 -27.53
C ALA A 93 22.61 4.00 -28.35
N ILE A 94 22.12 2.85 -27.88
CA ILE A 94 22.18 1.58 -28.60
C ILE A 94 21.36 1.67 -29.90
N GLY A 95 20.14 2.21 -29.84
CA GLY A 95 19.28 2.38 -31.00
C GLY A 95 19.88 3.34 -32.04
N ILE A 96 20.48 4.44 -31.60
CA ILE A 96 21.26 5.36 -32.46
C ILE A 96 22.40 4.60 -33.13
N GLY A 97 23.21 3.84 -32.36
CA GLY A 97 24.32 3.05 -32.91
C GLY A 97 23.86 1.99 -33.91
N LEU A 98 22.73 1.33 -33.65
CA LEU A 98 22.12 0.38 -34.58
C LEU A 98 21.70 1.06 -35.88
N ALA A 99 21.11 2.25 -35.81
CA ALA A 99 20.73 3.01 -36.99
C ALA A 99 21.94 3.38 -37.85
N PHE A 100 23.02 3.89 -37.24
CA PHE A 100 24.25 4.17 -37.96
C PHE A 100 24.84 2.95 -38.65
N ALA A 101 24.91 1.82 -37.94
CA ALA A 101 25.45 0.59 -38.49
C ALA A 101 24.68 0.15 -39.75
N LEU A 102 23.35 0.19 -39.72
CA LEU A 102 22.57 -0.30 -40.85
C LEU A 102 22.39 0.73 -41.98
N VAL A 103 22.33 2.04 -41.69
CA VAL A 103 22.32 3.08 -42.74
C VAL A 103 23.62 3.06 -43.56
N SER A 104 24.74 2.64 -42.96
CA SER A 104 25.99 2.45 -43.69
C SER A 104 25.98 1.26 -44.69
N ILE A 105 24.99 0.35 -44.56
CA ILE A 105 24.93 -0.91 -45.31
C ILE A 105 23.72 -0.96 -46.27
N SER A 106 22.66 -0.19 -46.01
CA SER A 106 21.39 -0.30 -46.75
C SER A 106 20.61 1.00 -46.81
N ASP A 107 20.05 1.27 -48.00
CA ASP A 107 19.13 2.39 -48.21
C ASP A 107 17.78 2.20 -47.48
N PRO A 108 17.05 3.29 -47.19
CA PRO A 108 15.72 3.22 -46.61
C PRO A 108 14.73 2.48 -47.54
N SER A 109 14.23 1.32 -47.10
CA SER A 109 13.26 0.48 -47.79
C SER A 109 12.36 -0.22 -46.76
N PRO A 110 11.18 -0.73 -47.15
CA PRO A 110 10.32 -1.49 -46.23
C PRO A 110 11.04 -2.69 -45.59
N VAL A 111 11.96 -3.33 -46.34
CA VAL A 111 12.74 -4.47 -45.86
C VAL A 111 13.78 -4.01 -44.85
N SER A 112 14.50 -2.91 -45.10
CA SER A 112 15.45 -2.40 -44.12
C SER A 112 14.73 -1.99 -42.83
N VAL A 113 13.60 -1.27 -42.89
CA VAL A 113 12.81 -0.94 -41.69
C VAL A 113 12.39 -2.20 -40.91
N ALA A 114 11.92 -3.25 -41.59
CA ALA A 114 11.56 -4.51 -40.93
C ALA A 114 12.76 -5.17 -40.22
N VAL A 115 13.94 -5.17 -40.86
CA VAL A 115 15.18 -5.69 -40.27
C VAL A 115 15.62 -4.85 -39.06
N PHE A 116 15.54 -3.51 -39.14
CA PHE A 116 15.87 -2.62 -38.03
C PHE A 116 14.99 -2.89 -36.82
N MET A 117 13.67 -2.99 -37.03
CA MET A 117 12.72 -3.25 -35.96
C MET A 117 12.97 -4.64 -35.34
N GLY A 118 13.21 -5.66 -36.18
CA GLY A 118 13.55 -7.00 -35.71
C GLY A 118 14.81 -7.03 -34.84
N LEU A 119 15.90 -6.42 -35.31
CA LEU A 119 17.15 -6.33 -34.56
C LEU A 119 17.01 -5.49 -33.29
N GLY A 120 16.31 -4.36 -33.35
CA GLY A 120 16.05 -3.50 -32.19
C GLY A 120 15.27 -4.23 -31.10
N ILE A 121 14.24 -5.01 -31.46
CA ILE A 121 13.47 -5.83 -30.52
C ILE A 121 14.33 -6.97 -29.96
N LEU A 122 15.13 -7.65 -30.79
CA LEU A 122 16.03 -8.72 -30.35
C LEU A 122 17.07 -8.20 -29.35
N LEU A 123 17.65 -7.03 -29.61
CA LEU A 123 18.56 -6.36 -28.71
C LEU A 123 17.86 -5.90 -27.42
N GLY A 124 16.65 -5.35 -27.52
CA GLY A 124 15.82 -4.98 -26.37
C GLY A 124 15.45 -6.17 -25.46
N GLY A 125 15.37 -7.38 -26.01
CA GLY A 125 15.10 -8.60 -25.27
C GLY A 125 16.23 -9.09 -24.36
N LEU A 126 17.42 -8.47 -24.39
CA LEU A 126 18.52 -8.88 -23.51
C LEU A 126 18.20 -8.58 -22.03
N PRO A 127 18.42 -9.53 -21.11
CA PRO A 127 18.03 -9.41 -19.69
C PRO A 127 18.74 -8.29 -18.92
N ARG A 128 19.78 -7.65 -19.51
CA ARG A 128 20.54 -6.55 -18.88
C ARG A 128 20.01 -5.15 -19.20
N ILE A 129 19.09 -4.97 -20.14
CA ILE A 129 18.71 -3.64 -20.65
C ILE A 129 17.60 -2.97 -19.81
N GLY A 130 16.71 -3.75 -19.18
CA GLY A 130 15.65 -3.23 -18.33
C GLY A 130 14.68 -2.32 -19.10
N SER A 131 14.28 -1.17 -18.52
CA SER A 131 13.32 -0.24 -19.16
C SER A 131 13.84 0.46 -20.42
N GLY A 132 15.11 0.25 -20.77
CA GLY A 132 15.72 0.77 -22.01
C GLY A 132 15.36 -0.05 -23.25
N SER A 133 14.76 -1.24 -23.09
CA SER A 133 14.44 -2.16 -24.19
C SER A 133 13.59 -1.49 -25.26
N ASP A 134 12.60 -0.73 -24.83
CA ASP A 134 11.59 -0.12 -25.69
C ASP A 134 12.17 1.08 -26.46
N TRP A 135 13.23 1.69 -25.92
CA TRP A 135 13.91 2.84 -26.52
C TRP A 135 14.80 2.46 -27.69
N ILE A 136 15.33 1.23 -27.72
CA ILE A 136 16.22 0.77 -28.81
C ILE A 136 15.53 0.81 -30.18
N PRO A 137 14.41 0.11 -30.41
CA PRO A 137 13.74 0.14 -31.70
C PRO A 137 13.18 1.53 -32.03
N THR A 138 12.62 2.25 -31.05
CA THR A 138 12.09 3.60 -31.25
C THR A 138 13.17 4.59 -31.67
N ALA A 139 14.32 4.58 -31.00
CA ALA A 139 15.45 5.43 -31.34
C ALA A 139 16.01 5.10 -32.73
N ALA A 140 16.20 3.81 -33.02
CA ALA A 140 16.70 3.37 -34.30
C ALA A 140 15.78 3.83 -35.46
N LEU A 141 14.47 3.70 -35.26
CA LEU A 141 13.48 4.14 -36.24
C LEU A 141 13.45 5.66 -36.41
N LEU A 142 13.53 6.43 -35.32
CA LEU A 142 13.54 7.89 -35.38
C LEU A 142 14.79 8.43 -36.09
N VAL A 143 15.96 7.86 -35.81
CA VAL A 143 17.19 8.25 -36.52
C VAL A 143 17.09 7.91 -38.01
N LEU A 144 16.57 6.72 -38.34
CA LEU A 144 16.39 6.33 -39.75
C LEU A 144 15.40 7.25 -40.49
N LEU A 145 14.27 7.57 -39.87
CA LEU A 145 13.17 8.29 -40.52
C LEU A 145 13.37 9.81 -40.55
N VAL A 146 13.89 10.37 -39.45
CA VAL A 146 14.01 11.83 -39.26
C VAL A 146 15.43 12.31 -39.51
N GLY A 147 16.44 11.49 -39.19
CA GLY A 147 17.85 11.86 -39.35
C GLY A 147 18.27 12.01 -40.81
N GLY A 148 17.78 11.16 -41.71
CA GLY A 148 18.03 11.27 -43.15
C GLY A 148 19.51 11.48 -43.48
N SER A 149 19.83 12.54 -44.23
CA SER A 149 21.21 12.92 -44.58
C SER A 149 22.00 13.61 -43.45
N ASN A 150 21.32 14.09 -42.40
CA ASN A 150 21.93 14.80 -41.26
C ASN A 150 21.80 13.95 -39.98
N ALA A 151 21.92 12.62 -40.12
CA ALA A 151 21.74 11.68 -39.02
C ALA A 151 22.71 11.94 -37.85
N ASP A 152 23.89 12.50 -38.11
CA ASP A 152 24.88 12.88 -37.10
C ASP A 152 24.35 13.99 -36.18
N ASP A 153 23.96 15.13 -36.75
CA ASP A 153 23.44 16.28 -36.00
C ASP A 153 22.14 15.95 -35.28
N PHE A 154 21.26 15.19 -35.95
CA PHE A 154 20.02 14.71 -35.36
C PHE A 154 20.29 13.79 -34.16
N SER A 155 21.16 12.80 -34.30
CA SER A 155 21.44 11.83 -33.24
C SER A 155 22.12 12.49 -32.04
N PHE A 156 23.05 13.42 -32.30
CA PHE A 156 23.69 14.21 -31.25
C PHE A 156 22.66 15.07 -30.51
N GLY A 157 21.83 15.81 -31.25
CA GLY A 157 20.79 16.65 -30.67
C GLY A 157 19.78 15.84 -29.87
N TYR A 158 19.34 14.71 -30.40
CA TYR A 158 18.39 13.82 -29.73
C TYR A 158 18.96 13.28 -28.41
N LEU A 159 20.21 12.78 -28.40
CA LEU A 159 20.82 12.22 -27.20
C LEU A 159 21.07 13.28 -26.13
N ILE A 160 21.59 14.45 -26.50
CA ILE A 160 21.88 15.54 -25.56
C ILE A 160 20.59 16.13 -24.98
N GLN A 161 19.59 16.40 -25.82
CA GLN A 161 18.31 16.94 -25.36
C GLN A 161 17.58 15.93 -24.47
N MET A 162 17.58 14.64 -24.82
CA MET A 162 17.06 13.59 -23.94
C MET A 162 17.78 13.56 -22.60
N GLY A 163 19.12 13.64 -22.60
CA GLY A 163 19.93 13.67 -21.38
C GLY A 163 19.60 14.87 -20.50
N ALA A 164 19.50 16.06 -21.08
CA ALA A 164 19.10 17.28 -20.38
C ALA A 164 17.69 17.15 -19.79
N GLY A 165 16.76 16.63 -20.58
CA GLY A 165 15.40 16.31 -20.14
C GLY A 165 15.38 15.39 -18.93
N VAL A 166 16.08 14.26 -19.01
CA VAL A 166 16.22 13.29 -17.92
C VAL A 166 16.80 13.95 -16.67
N ALA A 167 17.82 14.79 -16.81
CA ALA A 167 18.41 15.53 -15.69
C ALA A 167 17.40 16.49 -15.03
N VAL A 168 16.63 17.23 -15.82
CA VAL A 168 15.57 18.12 -15.32
C VAL A 168 14.46 17.31 -14.65
N GLY A 169 14.01 16.21 -15.24
CA GLY A 169 12.97 15.35 -14.66
C GLY A 169 13.40 14.75 -13.32
N ILE A 170 14.64 14.26 -13.21
CA ILE A 170 15.22 13.80 -11.95
C ILE A 170 15.31 14.95 -10.95
N ALA A 171 15.76 16.14 -11.35
CA ALA A 171 15.86 17.30 -10.48
C ALA A 171 14.50 17.75 -9.95
N VAL A 172 13.47 17.77 -10.79
CA VAL A 172 12.10 18.09 -10.41
C VAL A 172 11.52 17.02 -9.50
N ASN A 173 11.70 15.73 -9.80
CA ASN A 173 11.21 14.66 -8.94
C ASN A 173 11.94 14.64 -7.58
N PHE A 174 13.21 15.05 -7.57
CA PHE A 174 13.97 15.26 -6.34
C PHE A 174 13.48 16.48 -5.56
N LEU A 175 13.27 17.64 -6.21
CA LEU A 175 12.86 18.89 -5.55
C LEU A 175 11.43 18.84 -5.05
N ILE A 176 10.48 18.43 -5.90
CA ILE A 176 9.06 18.37 -5.57
C ILE A 176 8.81 17.10 -4.76
N PHE A 177 8.55 17.29 -3.47
CA PHE A 177 8.29 16.27 -2.45
C PHE A 177 7.52 15.06 -3.01
N PRO A 178 8.00 13.81 -2.87
CA PRO A 178 7.19 12.64 -3.14
C PRO A 178 6.03 12.64 -2.13
N PRO A 179 4.78 12.82 -2.58
CA PRO A 179 3.67 12.88 -1.65
C PRO A 179 3.42 11.48 -1.09
N LEU A 180 3.26 11.43 0.24
CA LEU A 180 2.22 10.64 0.88
C LEU A 180 2.36 9.12 1.00
N HIS A 181 3.49 8.47 0.70
CA HIS A 181 3.59 7.03 1.04
C HIS A 181 3.75 6.82 2.56
N PHE A 182 4.42 7.75 3.24
CA PHE A 182 4.69 7.62 4.68
C PHE A 182 3.48 7.95 5.56
N SER A 183 2.68 8.95 5.18
CA SER A 183 1.43 9.26 5.89
C SER A 183 0.39 8.18 5.64
N ALA A 184 0.21 7.75 4.37
CA ALA A 184 -0.77 6.71 4.05
C ALA A 184 -0.50 5.40 4.80
N ALA A 185 0.76 4.95 4.92
CA ALA A 185 1.07 3.75 5.69
C ALA A 185 0.76 3.91 7.19
N ALA A 186 1.06 5.08 7.78
CA ALA A 186 0.77 5.36 9.18
C ALA A 186 -0.73 5.49 9.45
N ASP A 187 -1.45 6.18 8.56
CA ASP A 187 -2.89 6.36 8.61
C ASP A 187 -3.60 5.01 8.49
N SER A 188 -3.20 4.17 7.52
CA SER A 188 -3.75 2.82 7.35
C SER A 188 -3.43 1.88 8.52
N LEU A 189 -2.28 2.02 9.19
CA LEU A 189 -2.00 1.31 10.45
C LEU A 189 -2.97 1.75 11.56
N GLY A 190 -3.29 3.05 11.64
CA GLY A 190 -4.26 3.59 12.57
C GLY A 190 -5.69 3.10 12.29
N GLU A 191 -6.09 3.09 11.02
CA GLU A 191 -7.39 2.56 10.58
C GLU A 191 -7.54 1.07 10.90
N LEU A 192 -6.49 0.27 10.67
CA LEU A 192 -6.51 -1.16 11.03
C LEU A 192 -6.67 -1.35 12.54
N ARG A 193 -5.96 -0.57 13.36
CA ARG A 193 -6.12 -0.59 14.83
C ARG A 193 -7.54 -0.30 15.27
N LEU A 194 -8.15 0.75 14.72
CA LEU A 194 -9.53 1.11 15.01
C LEU A 194 -10.51 0.00 14.60
N ALA A 195 -10.29 -0.63 13.45
CA ALA A 195 -11.12 -1.74 12.98
C ALA A 195 -11.01 -2.97 13.90
N LEU A 196 -9.80 -3.32 14.33
CA LEU A 196 -9.56 -4.42 15.28
C LEU A 196 -10.17 -4.13 16.66
N GLY A 197 -10.02 -2.91 17.17
CA GLY A 197 -10.62 -2.50 18.45
C GLY A 197 -12.15 -2.54 18.43
N LYS A 198 -12.74 -2.08 17.32
CA LYS A 198 -14.19 -2.18 17.09
C LYS A 198 -14.66 -3.63 17.03
N GLN A 199 -13.91 -4.52 16.36
CA GLN A 199 -14.26 -5.95 16.30
C GLN A 199 -14.31 -6.58 17.70
N LEU A 200 -13.31 -6.34 18.55
CA LEU A 200 -13.32 -6.83 19.93
C LEU A 200 -14.51 -6.30 20.73
N THR A 201 -14.82 -5.01 20.60
CA THR A 201 -15.96 -4.40 21.31
C THR A 201 -17.29 -4.98 20.85
N ASP A 202 -17.44 -5.22 19.53
CA ASP A 202 -18.65 -5.83 18.96
C ASP A 202 -18.81 -7.29 19.42
N MET A 203 -17.71 -8.05 19.55
CA MET A 203 -17.74 -9.42 20.10
C MET A 203 -18.10 -9.43 21.59
N GLY A 204 -17.57 -8.48 22.37
CA GLY A 204 -17.91 -8.32 23.78
C GLY A 204 -19.39 -7.98 23.98
N ALA A 205 -19.96 -7.13 23.12
CA ALA A 205 -21.39 -6.82 23.12
C ALA A 205 -22.24 -8.07 22.84
N ALA A 206 -21.87 -8.87 21.83
CA ALA A 206 -22.58 -10.09 21.44
C ALA A 206 -22.70 -11.13 22.59
N LEU A 207 -21.70 -11.21 23.47
CA LEU A 207 -21.74 -12.07 24.66
C LEU A 207 -22.78 -11.65 25.71
N THR A 208 -23.23 -10.41 25.68
CA THR A 208 -24.18 -9.84 26.66
C THR A 208 -25.56 -9.51 26.09
N GLU A 209 -25.75 -9.68 24.78
CA GLU A 209 -27.04 -9.49 24.11
C GLU A 209 -28.04 -10.62 24.42
N LYS A 210 -29.33 -10.36 24.18
CA LYS A 210 -30.36 -11.40 24.28
C LYS A 210 -30.17 -12.41 23.15
N TRP A 211 -30.30 -13.70 23.48
CA TRP A 211 -30.09 -14.78 22.52
C TRP A 211 -31.29 -15.03 21.59
N PRO A 212 -31.09 -15.28 20.29
CA PRO A 212 -29.83 -15.15 19.54
C PRO A 212 -29.45 -13.68 19.28
N PRO A 213 -28.15 -13.32 19.18
CA PRO A 213 -27.70 -11.95 18.99
C PRO A 213 -28.29 -11.32 17.73
N GLU A 214 -28.72 -10.05 17.80
CA GLU A 214 -29.36 -9.37 16.66
C GLU A 214 -28.34 -8.95 15.58
N HIS A 215 -27.06 -8.86 15.94
CA HIS A 215 -25.99 -8.35 15.09
C HIS A 215 -25.01 -9.46 14.67
N GLU A 216 -25.24 -10.15 13.55
CA GLU A 216 -24.31 -11.15 13.00
C GLU A 216 -23.15 -10.54 12.19
N ASP A 217 -23.20 -9.22 11.91
CA ASP A 217 -22.28 -8.53 11.02
C ASP A 217 -20.81 -8.54 11.49
N TRP A 218 -20.52 -8.86 12.75
CA TRP A 218 -19.13 -9.01 13.23
C TRP A 218 -18.48 -10.32 12.79
N SER A 219 -19.24 -11.42 12.65
CA SER A 219 -18.65 -12.69 12.20
C SER A 219 -18.20 -12.63 10.74
N ARG A 220 -19.01 -12.02 9.87
CA ARG A 220 -18.66 -11.84 8.45
C ARG A 220 -17.49 -10.87 8.21
N ARG A 221 -17.11 -10.05 9.20
CA ARG A 221 -16.01 -9.07 9.10
C ARG A 221 -14.61 -9.67 9.28
N SER A 222 -14.49 -10.94 9.65
CA SER A 222 -13.20 -11.62 9.84
C SER A 222 -12.32 -11.56 8.59
N ASP A 223 -12.89 -11.87 7.42
CA ASP A 223 -12.18 -11.87 6.13
C ASP A 223 -11.74 -10.46 5.72
N GLU A 224 -12.61 -9.47 5.97
CA GLU A 224 -12.35 -8.06 5.66
C GLU A 224 -11.15 -7.52 6.46
N LEU A 225 -11.00 -7.93 7.73
CA LEU A 225 -9.83 -7.58 8.56
C LEU A 225 -8.53 -8.21 8.02
N SER A 226 -8.62 -9.43 7.50
CA SER A 226 -7.50 -10.14 6.85
C SER A 226 -7.02 -9.42 5.58
N GLU A 227 -7.97 -8.96 4.76
CA GLU A 227 -7.67 -8.16 3.57
C GLU A 227 -7.09 -6.78 3.92
N ALA A 228 -7.63 -6.12 4.94
CA ALA A 228 -7.10 -4.85 5.43
C ALA A 228 -5.65 -5.01 5.90
N ALA A 229 -5.34 -6.05 6.70
CA ALA A 229 -3.97 -6.32 7.16
C ALA A 229 -2.99 -6.58 6.00
N ARG A 230 -3.40 -7.34 4.98
CA ARG A 230 -2.60 -7.56 3.75
C ARG A 230 -2.35 -6.26 2.99
N THR A 231 -3.36 -5.41 2.88
CA THR A 231 -3.25 -4.10 2.22
C THR A 231 -2.27 -3.19 2.95
N VAL A 232 -2.37 -3.10 4.28
CA VAL A 232 -1.44 -2.32 5.11
C VAL A 232 -0.01 -2.83 4.97
N ARG A 233 0.21 -4.16 4.94
CA ARG A 233 1.53 -4.76 4.69
C ARG A 233 2.12 -4.28 3.36
N HIS A 234 1.33 -4.28 2.29
CA HIS A 234 1.78 -3.80 0.98
C HIS A 234 2.20 -2.32 1.05
N LEU A 235 1.39 -1.47 1.68
CA LEU A 235 1.68 -0.04 1.83
C LEU A 235 2.97 0.22 2.64
N VAL A 236 3.20 -0.51 3.73
CA VAL A 236 4.44 -0.41 4.53
C VAL A 236 5.67 -0.85 3.72
N GLN A 237 5.55 -1.93 2.94
CA GLN A 237 6.63 -2.40 2.06
C GLN A 237 6.96 -1.38 0.97
N GLU A 238 5.95 -0.79 0.35
CA GLU A 238 6.12 0.25 -0.66
C GLU A 238 6.74 1.53 -0.09
N ALA A 239 6.30 1.94 1.11
CA ALA A 239 6.86 3.08 1.81
C ALA A 239 8.35 2.88 2.14
N ASP A 240 8.77 1.70 2.61
CA ASP A 240 10.18 1.43 2.88
C ASP A 240 11.02 1.31 1.60
N ALA A 241 10.49 0.68 0.55
CA ALA A 241 11.16 0.63 -0.76
C ALA A 241 11.42 2.04 -1.32
N SER A 242 10.42 2.92 -1.23
CA SER A 242 10.52 4.33 -1.62
C SER A 242 11.56 5.10 -0.78
N ARG A 243 11.62 4.81 0.53
CA ARG A 243 12.60 5.42 1.45
C ARG A 243 14.04 4.98 1.18
N ARG A 244 14.30 3.68 1.01
CA ARG A 244 15.65 3.15 0.71
C ARG A 244 16.21 3.79 -0.56
N ALA A 245 15.34 4.09 -1.51
CA ALA A 245 15.62 4.77 -2.76
C ALA A 245 15.76 6.31 -2.63
N ASN A 246 15.54 6.91 -1.46
CA ASN A 246 15.54 8.37 -1.29
C ASN A 246 16.85 8.88 -0.65
N PRO A 247 17.68 9.64 -1.39
CA PRO A 247 18.90 10.26 -0.86
C PRO A 247 18.64 11.22 0.32
N ARG A 248 17.43 11.79 0.42
CA ARG A 248 17.02 12.72 1.47
C ARG A 248 16.68 12.05 2.82
N ARG A 249 16.86 10.72 2.96
CA ARG A 249 16.67 9.98 4.23
C ARG A 249 17.35 10.66 5.43
N ARG A 250 18.48 11.35 5.22
CA ARG A 250 19.25 12.02 6.27
C ARG A 250 18.54 13.25 6.87
N LEU A 251 17.57 13.84 6.18
CA LEU A 251 16.89 15.06 6.61
C LEU A 251 15.61 14.80 7.42
N HIS A 252 14.98 13.62 7.26
CA HIS A 252 13.77 13.22 7.99
C HIS A 252 13.89 11.76 8.43
N PRO A 253 14.60 11.49 9.54
CA PRO A 253 14.73 10.14 10.06
C PRO A 253 13.41 9.69 10.70
N ARG A 254 12.61 8.91 9.97
CA ARG A 254 11.51 8.12 10.55
C ARG A 254 12.03 6.72 10.93
N ASP A 255 11.60 6.21 12.07
CA ASP A 255 11.95 4.88 12.55
C ASP A 255 11.10 3.82 11.82
N VAL A 256 11.67 3.24 10.76
CA VAL A 256 11.01 2.16 9.99
C VAL A 256 10.97 0.85 10.76
N ASP A 257 11.91 0.64 11.68
CA ASP A 257 11.87 -0.54 12.54
C ASP A 257 10.66 -0.45 13.47
N LEU A 258 10.25 0.76 13.88
CA LEU A 258 8.99 0.98 14.58
C LEU A 258 7.77 0.66 13.71
N ASP A 259 7.70 1.14 12.46
CA ASP A 259 6.56 0.87 11.58
C ASP A 259 6.41 -0.64 11.26
N TYR A 260 7.52 -1.37 11.03
CA TYR A 260 7.49 -2.83 10.85
C TYR A 260 7.16 -3.61 12.12
N ARG A 261 7.62 -3.14 13.29
CA ARG A 261 7.23 -3.72 14.58
C ARG A 261 5.72 -3.59 14.78
N ASN A 262 5.19 -2.37 14.62
CA ASN A 262 3.76 -2.08 14.68
C ASN A 262 2.95 -2.96 13.73
N LEU A 263 3.37 -3.10 12.46
CA LEU A 263 2.70 -3.98 11.50
C LEU A 263 2.68 -5.44 11.98
N ARG A 264 3.82 -5.97 12.42
CA ARG A 264 3.91 -7.37 12.90
C ARG A 264 3.03 -7.60 14.12
N ASP A 265 2.97 -6.63 15.03
CA ASP A 265 2.12 -6.73 16.21
C ASP A 265 0.64 -6.70 15.83
N LEU A 266 0.25 -5.86 14.87
CA LEU A 266 -1.12 -5.85 14.36
C LEU A 266 -1.49 -7.12 13.60
N GLU A 267 -0.59 -7.70 12.80
CA GLU A 267 -0.84 -8.98 12.13
C GLU A 267 -1.08 -10.12 13.14
N ARG A 268 -0.35 -10.12 14.26
CA ARG A 268 -0.59 -11.05 15.36
C ARG A 268 -1.94 -10.81 16.03
N VAL A 269 -2.29 -9.54 16.27
CA VAL A 269 -3.60 -9.17 16.85
C VAL A 269 -4.74 -9.59 15.92
N THR A 270 -4.63 -9.34 14.61
CA THR A 270 -5.61 -9.78 13.60
C THR A 270 -5.82 -11.29 13.67
N PHE A 271 -4.73 -12.08 13.71
CA PHE A 271 -4.82 -13.53 13.82
C PHE A 271 -5.59 -13.98 15.08
N HIS A 272 -5.29 -13.40 16.23
CA HIS A 272 -5.98 -13.75 17.48
C HIS A 272 -7.45 -13.31 17.51
N ILE A 273 -7.79 -12.17 16.92
CA ILE A 273 -9.18 -11.72 16.81
C ILE A 273 -9.98 -12.62 15.86
N GLN A 274 -9.37 -13.11 14.78
CA GLN A 274 -10.03 -14.04 13.85
C GLN A 274 -10.31 -15.39 14.51
N ASP A 275 -9.32 -15.95 15.20
CA ASP A 275 -9.46 -17.18 16.00
C ASP A 275 -10.59 -17.04 17.02
N MET A 276 -10.62 -15.94 17.78
CA MET A 276 -11.72 -15.67 18.72
C MET A 276 -13.07 -15.48 18.01
N THR A 277 -13.09 -14.88 16.82
CA THR A 277 -14.31 -14.64 16.03
C THR A 277 -14.90 -15.98 15.57
N GLU A 278 -14.06 -16.88 15.08
CA GLU A 278 -14.45 -18.23 14.64
C GLU A 278 -14.99 -19.05 15.80
N VAL A 279 -14.26 -19.11 16.92
CA VAL A 279 -14.71 -19.82 18.14
C VAL A 279 -16.04 -19.26 18.65
N LEU A 280 -16.21 -17.94 18.70
CA LEU A 280 -17.44 -17.33 19.19
C LEU A 280 -18.60 -17.55 18.20
N SER A 281 -18.35 -17.44 16.90
CA SER A 281 -19.32 -17.72 15.83
C SER A 281 -19.83 -19.16 15.90
N ASP A 282 -18.93 -20.11 16.11
CA ASP A 282 -19.24 -21.52 16.27
C ASP A 282 -20.12 -21.78 17.50
N VAL A 283 -19.80 -21.20 18.65
CA VAL A 283 -20.63 -21.34 19.86
C VAL A 283 -22.02 -20.73 19.68
N ILE A 284 -22.14 -19.68 18.86
CA ILE A 284 -23.41 -18.96 18.69
C ILE A 284 -24.34 -19.62 17.68
N TRP A 285 -23.82 -20.06 16.54
CA TRP A 285 -24.65 -20.49 15.41
C TRP A 285 -24.47 -21.95 14.98
N SER A 286 -23.45 -22.65 15.50
CA SER A 286 -23.22 -24.06 15.16
C SER A 286 -23.81 -24.97 16.25
N GLU A 287 -24.77 -25.83 15.88
CA GLU A 287 -25.42 -26.75 16.83
C GLU A 287 -24.54 -27.97 17.20
N ASP A 288 -23.51 -28.28 16.40
CA ASP A 288 -22.70 -29.52 16.49
C ASP A 288 -21.24 -29.29 16.96
N VAL A 289 -20.99 -28.29 17.81
CA VAL A 289 -19.63 -28.03 18.33
C VAL A 289 -19.41 -28.69 19.70
N PRO A 290 -18.23 -29.31 19.95
CA PRO A 290 -17.96 -30.00 21.21
C PRO A 290 -17.63 -29.04 22.37
N TYR A 291 -17.79 -27.73 22.17
CA TYR A 291 -17.38 -26.68 23.11
C TYR A 291 -18.44 -25.60 23.29
N THR A 292 -18.45 -24.96 24.47
CA THR A 292 -19.40 -23.89 24.81
C THR A 292 -18.73 -22.74 25.57
N VAL A 293 -19.37 -21.58 25.59
CA VAL A 293 -19.06 -20.47 26.52
C VAL A 293 -20.11 -20.49 27.63
N PRO A 294 -19.76 -20.90 28.86
CA PRO A 294 -20.66 -20.86 30.00
C PRO A 294 -21.20 -19.45 30.23
N PHE A 295 -22.48 -19.34 30.59
CA PHE A 295 -23.14 -18.06 30.84
C PHE A 295 -22.41 -17.20 31.90
N GLN A 296 -21.80 -17.86 32.90
CA GLN A 296 -21.00 -17.19 33.94
C GLN A 296 -19.71 -16.55 33.42
N ASP A 297 -19.18 -17.02 32.30
CA ASP A 297 -17.97 -16.47 31.66
C ASP A 297 -18.30 -15.31 30.71
N SER A 298 -19.54 -15.20 30.22
CA SER A 298 -19.94 -14.20 29.22
C SER A 298 -19.66 -12.76 29.67
N ALA A 299 -20.02 -12.39 30.90
CA ALA A 299 -19.82 -11.02 31.40
C ALA A 299 -18.33 -10.69 31.65
N PRO A 300 -17.53 -11.55 32.32
CA PRO A 300 -16.08 -11.35 32.42
C PRO A 300 -15.37 -11.28 31.06
N LEU A 301 -15.73 -12.15 30.11
CA LEU A 301 -15.17 -12.15 28.76
C LEU A 301 -15.52 -10.86 28.01
N ALA A 302 -16.77 -10.41 28.08
CA ALA A 302 -17.20 -9.15 27.48
C ALA A 302 -16.42 -7.95 28.02
N ALA A 303 -16.21 -7.88 29.34
CA ALA A 303 -15.42 -6.82 29.95
C ALA A 303 -13.96 -6.82 29.45
N ALA A 304 -13.34 -8.00 29.36
CA ALA A 304 -11.98 -8.14 28.86
C ALA A 304 -11.86 -7.77 27.37
N MET A 305 -12.82 -8.19 26.54
CA MET A 305 -12.88 -7.82 25.12
C MET A 305 -13.06 -6.32 24.91
N ASN A 306 -13.96 -5.69 25.67
CA ASN A 306 -14.20 -4.23 25.59
C ASN A 306 -12.95 -3.44 25.99
N ALA A 307 -12.30 -3.81 27.10
CA ALA A 307 -11.09 -3.11 27.54
C ALA A 307 -9.92 -3.26 26.54
N ALA A 308 -9.75 -4.44 25.95
CA ALA A 308 -8.78 -4.65 24.88
C ALA A 308 -9.13 -3.88 23.60
N GLY A 309 -10.43 -3.77 23.28
CA GLY A 309 -10.94 -2.98 22.16
C GLY A 309 -10.67 -1.48 22.31
N GLU A 310 -10.95 -0.92 23.48
CA GLU A 310 -10.66 0.48 23.83
C GLU A 310 -9.16 0.79 23.76
N LEU A 311 -8.31 -0.12 24.29
CA LEU A 311 -6.87 0.00 24.18
C LEU A 311 -6.41 0.09 22.71
N LEU A 312 -6.89 -0.80 21.84
CA LEU A 312 -6.53 -0.77 20.41
C LEU A 312 -6.98 0.51 19.71
N ALA A 313 -8.15 1.04 20.05
CA ALA A 313 -8.67 2.27 19.48
C ALA A 313 -7.94 3.54 19.95
N SER A 314 -7.31 3.51 21.12
CA SER A 314 -6.63 4.67 21.72
C SER A 314 -5.33 5.10 21.04
N PHE A 315 -4.73 4.24 20.23
CA PHE A 315 -3.45 4.50 19.55
C PHE A 315 -3.48 5.64 18.52
N HIS A 316 -4.66 6.23 18.26
CA HIS A 316 -4.83 7.37 17.35
C HIS A 316 -4.48 8.73 18.00
N GLY A 317 -4.37 8.80 19.34
CA GLY A 317 -3.93 9.99 20.06
C GLY A 317 -2.56 9.77 20.72
N GLU A 318 -1.60 10.67 20.51
CA GLU A 318 -0.23 10.60 21.05
C GLU A 318 -0.12 10.76 22.59
N ASP A 319 -1.18 10.44 23.34
CA ASP A 319 -1.14 10.46 24.80
C ASP A 319 -0.64 9.12 25.36
N THR A 320 0.67 9.06 25.60
CA THR A 320 1.34 7.89 26.18
C THR A 320 0.81 7.56 27.59
N ALA A 321 0.35 8.56 28.35
CA ALA A 321 -0.19 8.32 29.69
C ALA A 321 -1.56 7.62 29.60
N GLU A 322 -2.39 8.04 28.64
CA GLU A 322 -3.68 7.40 28.38
C GLU A 322 -3.51 5.95 27.90
N GLN A 323 -2.57 5.69 26.99
CA GLN A 323 -2.27 4.32 26.55
C GLN A 323 -1.82 3.41 27.70
N LYS A 324 -0.96 3.91 28.62
CA LYS A 324 -0.54 3.16 29.80
C LYS A 324 -1.72 2.87 30.75
N ARG A 325 -2.64 3.84 30.90
CA ARG A 325 -3.86 3.68 31.70
C ARG A 325 -4.79 2.60 31.12
N LEU A 326 -5.07 2.67 29.83
CA LEU A 326 -5.92 1.71 29.13
C LEU A 326 -5.28 0.31 29.09
N TYR A 327 -3.96 0.23 28.97
CA TYR A 327 -3.24 -1.03 29.07
C TYR A 327 -3.44 -1.70 30.43
N ALA A 328 -3.26 -0.94 31.52
CA ALA A 328 -3.47 -1.46 32.87
C ALA A 328 -4.92 -1.87 33.12
N ALA A 329 -5.90 -1.13 32.56
CA ALA A 329 -7.30 -1.49 32.64
C ALA A 329 -7.61 -2.81 31.89
N ALA A 330 -7.07 -2.97 30.69
CA ALA A 330 -7.25 -4.18 29.90
C ALA A 330 -6.56 -5.41 30.52
N GLU A 331 -5.35 -5.23 31.07
CA GLU A 331 -4.63 -6.25 31.83
C GLU A 331 -5.44 -6.70 33.05
N SER A 332 -5.95 -5.75 33.86
CA SER A 332 -6.78 -6.07 35.01
C SER A 332 -8.10 -6.77 34.63
N ALA A 333 -8.73 -6.41 33.50
CA ALA A 333 -9.94 -7.06 33.03
C ALA A 333 -9.69 -8.50 32.59
N VAL A 334 -8.59 -8.75 31.88
CA VAL A 334 -8.17 -10.11 31.48
C VAL A 334 -7.82 -10.95 32.71
N GLU A 335 -7.09 -10.41 33.68
CA GLU A 335 -6.77 -11.12 34.93
C GLU A 335 -8.01 -11.45 35.76
N ALA A 336 -8.96 -10.51 35.88
CA ALA A 336 -10.23 -10.73 36.55
C ALA A 336 -11.05 -11.83 35.86
N CYS A 337 -11.07 -11.84 34.53
CA CYS A 337 -11.74 -12.88 33.76
C CYS A 337 -11.06 -14.25 33.95
N MET A 338 -9.73 -14.32 33.93
CA MET A 338 -8.99 -15.56 34.22
C MET A 338 -9.29 -16.10 35.62
N ALA A 339 -9.35 -15.21 36.63
CA ALA A 339 -9.70 -15.59 37.99
C ALA A 339 -11.13 -16.13 38.10
N ALA A 340 -12.09 -15.48 37.43
CA ALA A 340 -13.49 -15.92 37.38
C ALA A 340 -13.62 -17.32 36.74
N THR A 341 -12.97 -17.54 35.59
CA THR A 341 -13.04 -18.83 34.89
C THR A 341 -12.31 -19.95 35.64
N SER A 342 -11.32 -19.63 36.48
CA SER A 342 -10.56 -20.60 37.29
C SER A 342 -11.28 -21.06 38.57
N GLN A 343 -12.23 -20.28 39.08
CA GLN A 343 -13.01 -20.61 40.28
C GLN A 343 -14.23 -21.49 40.00
N ARG A 344 -14.40 -21.91 38.75
CA ARG A 344 -15.51 -22.74 38.29
C ARG A 344 -15.34 -24.18 38.77
N ASP A 345 -16.41 -24.73 39.36
CA ASP A 345 -16.48 -26.16 39.68
C ASP A 345 -16.45 -26.99 38.38
N GLN A 346 -15.57 -27.99 38.32
CA GLN A 346 -15.36 -28.91 37.19
C GLN A 346 -16.52 -29.92 36.99
N GLU A 347 -17.75 -29.53 37.33
CA GLU A 347 -18.91 -30.43 37.23
C GLU A 347 -19.42 -30.57 35.78
N ASP A 348 -19.12 -29.62 34.88
CA ASP A 348 -19.49 -29.69 33.47
C ASP A 348 -18.42 -30.37 32.61
N ALA A 349 -18.78 -31.52 32.01
CA ALA A 349 -17.93 -32.33 31.14
C ALA A 349 -17.67 -31.73 29.73
N ALA A 350 -18.16 -30.52 29.45
CA ALA A 350 -18.01 -29.87 28.15
C ALA A 350 -16.69 -29.10 28.04
N VAL A 351 -16.02 -29.21 26.88
CA VAL A 351 -14.82 -28.42 26.58
C VAL A 351 -15.22 -26.93 26.57
N THR A 352 -14.47 -26.08 27.25
CA THR A 352 -14.85 -24.68 27.42
C THR A 352 -14.09 -23.81 26.40
N ALA A 353 -14.81 -23.03 25.60
CA ALA A 353 -14.19 -22.10 24.65
C ALA A 353 -13.56 -20.87 25.35
N SER A 354 -14.00 -20.57 26.59
CA SER A 354 -13.56 -19.44 27.40
C SER A 354 -12.04 -19.38 27.57
N GLU A 355 -11.37 -20.53 27.81
CA GLU A 355 -9.91 -20.52 28.00
C GLU A 355 -9.15 -20.20 26.71
N SER A 356 -9.65 -20.65 25.56
CA SER A 356 -9.05 -20.33 24.25
C SER A 356 -9.14 -18.83 23.97
N ILE A 357 -10.33 -18.25 24.20
CA ILE A 357 -10.59 -16.82 24.03
C ILE A 357 -9.70 -15.99 24.97
N LEU A 358 -9.59 -16.39 26.24
CA LEU A 358 -8.72 -15.76 27.23
C LEU A 358 -7.24 -15.80 26.83
N LEU A 359 -6.77 -16.93 26.31
CA LEU A 359 -5.39 -17.08 25.84
C LEU A 359 -5.11 -16.14 24.67
N SER A 360 -6.05 -16.01 23.73
CA SER A 360 -5.97 -15.09 22.61
C SER A 360 -5.98 -13.62 23.07
N LEU A 361 -6.83 -13.24 24.04
CA LEU A 361 -6.81 -11.90 24.66
C LEU A 361 -5.47 -11.58 25.35
N HIS A 362 -4.92 -12.53 26.12
CA HIS A 362 -3.61 -12.34 26.76
C HIS A 362 -2.49 -12.15 25.72
N ARG A 363 -2.53 -12.89 24.61
CA ARG A 363 -1.57 -12.74 23.50
C ARG A 363 -1.72 -11.39 22.78
N ILE A 364 -2.95 -10.89 22.63
CA ILE A 364 -3.23 -9.54 22.10
C ILE A 364 -2.57 -8.49 22.99
N LEU A 365 -2.80 -8.52 24.31
CA LEU A 365 -2.18 -7.56 25.24
C LEU A 365 -0.66 -7.60 25.22
N ARG A 366 -0.07 -8.79 25.10
CA ARG A 366 1.38 -8.93 24.99
C ARG A 366 1.94 -8.30 23.71
N ALA A 367 1.20 -8.35 22.61
CA ALA A 367 1.60 -7.76 21.33
C ALA A 367 1.53 -6.23 21.33
N VAL A 368 0.58 -5.63 22.08
CA VAL A 368 0.36 -4.17 22.09
C VAL A 368 0.93 -3.46 23.31
N ARG A 369 1.84 -4.13 24.05
CA ARG A 369 2.45 -3.57 25.25
C ARG A 369 3.16 -2.24 24.94
N PRO A 370 2.85 -1.14 25.65
CA PRO A 370 3.55 0.12 25.48
C PRO A 370 5.06 -0.04 25.73
N ALA A 371 5.89 0.68 24.96
CA ALA A 371 7.32 0.76 25.24
C ALA A 371 7.56 1.34 26.65
N ALA A 372 8.56 0.79 27.35
CA ALA A 372 8.87 1.11 28.75
C ALA A 372 9.17 2.61 28.96
#